data_AF-A0A4Z0ZPD3-F1
#
_entry.id   AF-A0A4Z0ZPD3-F1
#
_cell.length_a   1.000
_cell.length_b   1.000
_cell.length_c   1.000
_cell.angle_alpha   90.00
_cell.angle_beta   90.00
_cell.angle_gamma   90.00
#
_symmetry.space_group_name_H-M   'P 1'
#
loop_
_entity.id
_entity.type
_entity.pdbx_description
1 polymer ?
#
loop_
_entity_poly.entity_id
_entity_poly.type
_entity_poly.pdbx_seq_one_letter_code
_entity_poly.pdbx_strand_id
1 'polypeptide(L)'
;MTSFDLNDLPTLKEYSIIAYQWLSENYPKSDHQPNFDPNFGLSFPIRWKTKIETEVFEWVVSDMGSITLRLGGVEGNRRNPAPIFYLSLRKLEGDVFSWADPEGNPVSFPNPSVMEDVRSRVQLYLDSRT
;
A
#
# COMPACT_ATOMS: atom_id res chain seq x y z
N MET A 1 2.83 20.03 -10.05
CA MET A 1 1.91 19.05 -9.46
C MET A 1 0.51 19.55 -9.73
N THR A 2 -0.28 18.80 -10.50
CA THR A 2 -1.72 19.06 -10.66
C THR A 2 -2.43 18.51 -9.41
N SER A 3 -3.37 19.28 -8.86
CA SER A 3 -4.20 18.82 -7.74
C SER A 3 -5.22 17.81 -8.22
N PHE A 4 -5.56 16.82 -7.38
CA PHE A 4 -6.70 15.95 -7.65
C PHE A 4 -8.01 16.73 -7.61
N ASP A 5 -8.89 16.42 -8.57
CA ASP A 5 -10.28 16.87 -8.61
C ASP A 5 -11.21 15.75 -8.12
N LEU A 6 -12.43 16.09 -7.71
CA LEU A 6 -13.47 15.11 -7.35
C LEU A 6 -13.75 14.13 -8.49
N ASN A 7 -13.57 14.56 -9.73
CA ASN A 7 -13.69 13.72 -10.92
C ASN A 7 -12.61 12.63 -11.01
N ASP A 8 -11.50 12.76 -10.29
CA ASP A 8 -10.41 11.77 -10.28
C ASP A 8 -10.69 10.60 -9.33
N LEU A 9 -11.63 10.74 -8.38
CA LEU A 9 -11.91 9.75 -7.34
C LEU A 9 -12.20 8.34 -7.89
N PRO A 10 -13.01 8.15 -8.95
CA PRO A 10 -13.25 6.84 -9.53
C PRO A 10 -11.96 6.19 -10.04
N THR A 11 -11.12 6.95 -10.72
CA THR A 11 -9.84 6.47 -11.27
C THR A 11 -8.85 6.12 -10.16
N LEU A 12 -8.72 6.97 -9.13
CA LEU A 12 -7.88 6.68 -7.96
C LEU A 12 -8.30 5.38 -7.27
N LYS A 13 -9.61 5.17 -7.13
CA LYS A 13 -10.18 3.95 -6.54
C LYS A 13 -9.86 2.73 -7.39
N GLU A 14 -9.96 2.82 -8.71
CA GLU A 14 -9.62 1.73 -9.64
C GLU A 14 -8.15 1.31 -9.50
N TYR A 15 -7.21 2.27 -9.59
CA TYR A 15 -5.79 1.99 -9.39
C TYR A 15 -5.50 1.38 -8.02
N SER A 16 -6.22 1.81 -6.98
CA SER A 16 -6.09 1.28 -5.63
C SER A 16 -6.57 -0.17 -5.53
N ILE A 17 -7.65 -0.54 -6.24
CA ILE A 17 -8.12 -1.93 -6.32
C ILE A 17 -7.10 -2.81 -7.04
N ILE A 18 -6.55 -2.34 -8.16
CA ILE A 18 -5.51 -3.06 -8.92
C ILE A 18 -4.28 -3.28 -8.04
N ALA A 19 -3.85 -2.25 -7.31
CA ALA A 19 -2.75 -2.32 -6.37
C ALA A 19 -2.99 -3.34 -5.27
N TYR A 20 -4.18 -3.31 -4.65
CA TYR A 20 -4.58 -4.27 -3.64
C TYR A 20 -4.53 -5.71 -4.17
N GLN A 21 -5.15 -5.97 -5.33
CA GLN A 21 -5.18 -7.32 -5.93
C GLN A 21 -3.77 -7.86 -6.11
N TRP A 22 -2.91 -7.10 -6.79
CA TRP A 22 -1.53 -7.51 -7.03
C TRP A 22 -0.73 -7.70 -5.74
N LEU A 23 -0.83 -6.78 -4.78
CA LEU A 23 -0.11 -6.90 -3.51
C LEU A 23 -0.62 -8.09 -2.68
N SER A 24 -1.92 -8.36 -2.68
CA SER A 24 -2.51 -9.44 -1.90
C SER A 24 -2.16 -10.84 -2.44
N GLU A 25 -1.89 -10.94 -3.75
CA GLU A 25 -1.37 -12.16 -4.38
C GLU A 25 0.08 -12.44 -3.97
N ASN A 26 0.91 -11.39 -3.87
CA ASN A 26 2.34 -11.50 -3.56
C ASN A 26 2.63 -11.47 -2.04
N TYR A 27 1.76 -10.85 -1.26
CA TYR A 27 1.82 -10.72 0.20
C TYR A 27 0.49 -11.18 0.80
N PRO A 28 0.23 -12.50 0.81
CA PRO A 28 -1.04 -13.06 1.22
C PRO A 28 -1.36 -12.73 2.68
N LYS A 29 -2.65 -12.73 2.98
CA LYS A 29 -3.16 -12.46 4.32
C LYS A 29 -2.65 -13.49 5.31
N SER A 30 -2.10 -13.02 6.43
CA SER A 30 -1.73 -13.86 7.56
C SER A 30 -2.88 -14.03 8.56
N ASP A 31 -3.82 -13.09 8.59
CA ASP A 31 -5.03 -13.16 9.40
C ASP A 31 -6.25 -13.42 8.51
N HIS A 32 -7.14 -14.31 8.95
CA HIS A 32 -8.36 -14.65 8.20
C HIS A 32 -9.44 -13.54 8.24
N GLN A 33 -9.02 -12.27 8.37
CA GLN A 33 -9.94 -11.14 8.43
C GLN A 33 -10.40 -10.72 7.03
N PRO A 34 -11.73 -10.56 6.81
CA PRO A 34 -12.27 -10.11 5.54
C PRO A 34 -12.11 -8.59 5.37
N ASN A 35 -11.80 -8.15 4.14
CA ASN A 35 -11.83 -6.73 3.73
C ASN A 35 -13.05 -6.40 2.88
N PHE A 36 -13.99 -7.34 2.87
CA PHE A 36 -15.13 -7.35 1.98
C PHE A 36 -16.38 -7.27 2.84
N ASP A 37 -17.18 -6.26 2.57
CA ASP A 37 -18.55 -6.18 3.06
C ASP A 37 -19.48 -6.78 2.00
N PRO A 38 -20.25 -7.84 2.31
CA PRO A 38 -21.20 -8.45 1.39
C PRO A 38 -22.22 -7.49 0.77
N ASN A 39 -22.51 -6.36 1.44
CA ASN A 39 -23.49 -5.38 0.98
C ASN A 39 -22.86 -4.24 0.17
N PHE A 40 -21.56 -3.97 0.34
CA PHE A 40 -20.90 -2.77 -0.20
C PHE A 40 -19.60 -3.04 -0.99
N GLY A 41 -19.16 -4.29 -1.07
CA GLY A 41 -17.92 -4.68 -1.74
C GLY A 41 -16.66 -4.47 -0.89
N LEU A 42 -15.54 -4.17 -1.52
CA LEU A 42 -14.28 -3.83 -0.84
C LEU A 42 -14.44 -2.52 -0.04
N SER A 43 -14.20 -2.58 1.27
CA SER A 43 -14.25 -1.42 2.14
C SER A 43 -12.88 -0.73 2.18
N PHE A 44 -12.87 0.58 1.90
CA PHE A 44 -11.67 1.41 2.00
C PHE A 44 -11.56 2.06 3.39
N PRO A 45 -10.33 2.28 3.89
CA PRO A 45 -9.07 1.78 3.34
C PRO A 45 -8.99 0.25 3.46
N ILE A 46 -8.49 -0.40 2.42
CA ILE A 46 -8.30 -1.84 2.40
C ILE A 46 -7.07 -2.16 3.25
N ARG A 47 -7.24 -2.98 4.28
CA ARG A 47 -6.18 -3.31 5.24
C ARG A 47 -5.98 -4.81 5.31
N TRP A 48 -4.76 -5.30 5.35
CA TRP A 48 -4.55 -6.71 5.68
C TRP A 48 -3.19 -6.92 6.28
N LYS A 49 -3.08 -7.96 7.12
CA LYS A 49 -1.79 -8.34 7.67
C LYS A 49 -1.14 -9.37 6.78
N THR A 50 0.17 -9.26 6.64
CA THR A 50 1.00 -10.26 5.99
C THR A 50 2.18 -10.59 6.90
N LYS A 51 2.73 -11.79 6.72
CA LYS A 51 3.95 -12.19 7.43
C LYS A 51 5.13 -12.08 6.47
N ILE A 52 6.13 -11.31 6.83
CA ILE A 52 7.40 -11.19 6.09
C ILE A 52 8.50 -11.57 7.07
N GLU A 53 9.29 -12.58 6.72
CA GLU A 53 10.20 -13.26 7.64
C GLU A 53 9.46 -13.77 8.90
N THR A 54 9.85 -13.30 10.09
CA THR A 54 9.21 -13.66 11.37
C THR A 54 8.17 -12.64 11.85
N GLU A 55 8.12 -11.45 11.25
CA GLU A 55 7.34 -10.32 11.73
C GLU A 55 6.03 -10.14 10.96
N VAL A 56 5.05 -9.52 11.64
CA VAL A 56 3.74 -9.21 11.07
C VAL A 56 3.69 -7.74 10.66
N PHE A 57 3.39 -7.52 9.38
CA PHE A 57 3.21 -6.20 8.79
C PHE A 57 1.75 -6.00 8.38
N GLU A 58 1.30 -4.75 8.32
CA GLU A 58 -0.01 -4.35 7.83
C GLU A 58 0.18 -3.55 6.54
N TRP A 59 -0.46 -4.02 5.47
CA TRP A 59 -0.69 -3.24 4.28
C TRP A 59 -1.95 -2.38 4.46
N VAL A 60 -1.88 -1.14 3.99
CA VAL A 60 -3.01 -0.21 3.94
C VAL A 60 -3.07 0.41 2.54
N VAL A 61 -4.21 0.27 1.87
CA VAL A 61 -4.46 0.87 0.56
C VAL A 61 -5.66 1.80 0.67
N SER A 62 -5.48 3.09 0.37
CA SER A 62 -6.57 4.08 0.41
C SER A 62 -7.35 4.11 -0.89
N ASP A 63 -8.58 4.59 -0.86
CA ASP A 63 -9.37 4.95 -2.05
C ASP A 63 -8.76 6.13 -2.83
N MET A 64 -7.97 6.96 -2.14
CA MET A 64 -7.25 8.11 -2.71
C MET A 64 -5.94 7.76 -3.41
N GLY A 65 -5.64 6.48 -3.67
CA GLY A 65 -4.42 6.12 -4.40
C GLY A 65 -3.13 6.17 -3.58
N SER A 66 -3.14 5.68 -2.34
CA SER A 66 -1.93 5.51 -1.53
C SER A 66 -1.80 4.08 -1.03
N ILE A 67 -0.56 3.61 -0.95
CA ILE A 67 -0.17 2.27 -0.50
C ILE A 67 0.82 2.47 0.63
N THR A 68 0.63 1.78 1.75
CA THR A 68 1.54 1.81 2.89
C THR A 68 1.77 0.41 3.43
N LEU A 69 3.03 0.07 3.69
CA LEU A 69 3.41 -1.05 4.56
C LEU A 69 3.91 -0.49 5.89
N ARG A 70 3.43 -1.04 6.99
CA ARG A 70 3.85 -0.68 8.35
C ARG A 70 3.82 -1.89 9.26
N LEU A 71 4.27 -1.74 10.51
CA LEU A 71 4.16 -2.82 11.49
C LEU A 71 2.69 -3.12 11.83
N GLY A 72 2.35 -4.41 11.85
CA GLY A 72 1.00 -4.93 12.13
C GLY A 72 0.88 -5.78 13.41
N GLY A 73 1.99 -6.02 14.11
CA GLY A 73 2.06 -6.71 15.41
C GLY A 73 1.77 -5.81 16.62
N VAL A 74 2.12 -6.24 17.83
CA VAL A 74 1.88 -5.51 19.09
C VAL A 74 2.50 -4.11 19.09
N GLU A 75 3.64 -3.93 18.45
CA GLU A 75 4.29 -2.62 18.29
C GLU A 75 3.63 -1.73 17.23
N GLY A 76 2.85 -2.33 16.33
CA GLY A 76 1.96 -1.63 15.40
C GLY A 76 0.75 -0.99 16.08
N ASN A 77 0.47 -1.32 17.35
CA ASN A 77 -0.56 -0.65 18.16
C ASN A 77 -0.13 0.74 18.65
N ARG A 78 1.09 1.20 18.33
CA ARG A 78 1.43 2.63 18.45
C ARG A 78 0.49 3.44 17.56
N ARG A 79 0.04 4.60 18.04
CA ARG A 79 -0.80 5.51 17.25
C ARG A 79 0.03 5.99 16.05
N ASN A 80 -0.25 5.44 14.85
CA ASN A 80 0.50 5.63 13.60
C ASN A 80 1.96 5.14 13.64
N PRO A 81 2.23 3.84 13.46
CA PRO A 81 3.59 3.38 13.20
C PRO A 81 4.11 4.01 11.89
N ALA A 82 5.40 4.35 11.87
CA ALA A 82 6.04 4.92 10.68
C ALA A 82 5.91 3.94 9.49
N PRO A 83 5.67 4.46 8.28
CA PRO A 83 5.64 3.62 7.09
C PRO A 83 7.05 3.06 6.82
N ILE A 84 7.11 1.77 6.52
CA ILE A 84 8.33 1.08 6.04
C ILE A 84 8.43 1.19 4.52
N PHE A 85 7.27 1.13 3.86
CA PHE A 85 7.14 1.34 2.43
C PHE A 85 5.93 2.23 2.15
N TYR A 86 6.05 3.10 1.16
CA TYR A 86 5.00 4.02 0.76
C TYR A 86 5.04 4.28 -0.74
N LEU A 87 3.88 4.23 -1.39
CA LEU A 87 3.66 4.75 -2.73
C LEU A 87 2.40 5.61 -2.74
N SER A 88 2.39 6.61 -3.61
CA SER A 88 1.21 7.44 -3.88
C SER A 88 1.02 7.62 -5.37
N LEU A 89 -0.22 7.59 -5.83
CA LEU A 89 -0.56 8.09 -7.15
C LEU A 89 -0.31 9.58 -7.20
N ARG A 90 0.19 10.03 -8.33
CA ARG A 90 0.31 11.42 -8.69
C ARG A 90 -0.39 11.65 -10.01
N LYS A 91 -1.12 12.75 -10.09
CA LYS A 91 -1.63 13.26 -11.35
C LYS A 91 -0.51 13.98 -12.08
N LEU A 92 -0.32 13.62 -13.35
CA LEU A 92 0.57 14.29 -14.28
C LEU A 92 -0.25 15.31 -15.09
N GLU A 93 0.25 15.76 -16.24
CA GLU A 93 -0.53 16.62 -17.13
C GLU A 93 -1.69 15.83 -17.76
N GLY A 94 -2.87 16.45 -17.81
CA GLY A 94 -4.12 15.79 -18.24
C GLY A 94 -4.62 14.75 -17.22
N ASP A 95 -5.21 13.67 -17.72
CA ASP A 95 -5.80 12.58 -16.92
C ASP A 95 -4.85 11.38 -16.76
N VAL A 96 -3.54 11.65 -16.78
CA VAL A 96 -2.50 10.62 -16.64
C VAL A 96 -2.10 10.51 -15.17
N PHE A 97 -2.11 9.28 -14.65
CA PHE A 97 -1.71 8.97 -13.28
C PHE A 97 -0.46 8.09 -13.28
N SER A 98 0.43 8.32 -12.31
CA SER A 98 1.63 7.51 -12.12
C SER A 98 1.87 7.30 -10.63
N TRP A 99 2.26 6.08 -10.25
CA TRP A 99 2.72 5.81 -8.89
C TRP A 99 4.07 6.48 -8.67
N ALA A 100 4.29 6.98 -7.45
CA ALA A 100 5.51 7.64 -7.07
C ALA A 100 5.94 7.26 -5.65
N ASP A 101 7.24 7.24 -5.43
CA ASP A 101 7.86 7.13 -4.12
C ASP A 101 7.66 8.43 -3.29
N PRO A 102 8.06 8.44 -2.00
CA PRO A 102 7.96 9.65 -1.16
C PRO A 102 8.68 10.87 -1.72
N GLU A 103 9.81 10.66 -2.38
CA GLU A 103 10.63 11.69 -3.02
C GLU A 103 9.96 12.23 -4.30
N GLY A 104 9.03 11.46 -4.85
CA GLY A 104 8.24 11.81 -6.01
C GLY A 104 8.73 11.28 -7.34
N ASN A 105 9.68 10.35 -7.32
CA ASN A 105 10.15 9.68 -8.50
C ASN A 105 9.07 8.69 -8.97
N PRO A 106 8.83 8.60 -10.29
CA PRO A 106 7.86 7.67 -10.83
C PRO A 106 8.31 6.23 -10.58
N VAL A 107 7.36 5.41 -10.13
CA VAL A 107 7.53 3.98 -9.89
C VAL A 107 6.60 3.24 -10.84
N SER A 108 7.17 2.36 -11.65
CA SER A 108 6.38 1.42 -12.44
C SER A 108 5.72 0.43 -11.49
N PHE A 109 4.42 0.55 -11.28
CA PHE A 109 3.65 -0.32 -10.39
C PHE A 109 2.29 -0.63 -11.02
N PRO A 110 1.83 -1.88 -11.00
CA PRO A 110 2.45 -3.06 -10.37
C PRO A 110 3.65 -3.63 -11.15
N ASN A 111 4.71 -4.01 -10.45
CA ASN A 111 5.95 -4.54 -11.05
C ASN A 111 6.72 -5.43 -10.04
N PRO A 112 7.28 -6.58 -10.46
CA PRO A 112 8.06 -7.46 -9.58
C PRO A 112 9.22 -6.78 -8.82
N SER A 113 9.86 -5.76 -9.41
CA SER A 113 10.94 -5.00 -8.74
C SER A 113 10.49 -4.32 -7.45
N VAL A 114 9.19 -4.01 -7.31
CA VAL A 114 8.62 -3.46 -6.08
C VAL A 114 8.73 -4.45 -4.92
N MET A 115 8.69 -5.77 -5.19
CA MET A 115 8.87 -6.77 -4.15
C MET A 115 10.29 -6.78 -3.59
N GLU A 116 11.27 -6.50 -4.44
CA GLU A 116 12.67 -6.39 -4.03
C GLU A 116 12.88 -5.14 -3.16
N ASP A 117 12.28 -4.00 -3.54
CA ASP A 117 12.30 -2.78 -2.73
C ASP A 117 11.62 -3.01 -1.36
N VAL A 118 10.42 -3.60 -1.36
CA VAL A 118 9.72 -3.95 -0.11
C VAL A 118 10.59 -4.85 0.77
N ARG A 119 11.19 -5.92 0.22
CA ARG A 119 12.06 -6.82 0.97
C ARG A 119 13.28 -6.09 1.53
N SER A 120 13.91 -5.24 0.72
CA SER A 120 15.08 -4.45 1.15
C SER A 120 14.73 -3.52 2.30
N ARG A 121 13.62 -2.78 2.21
CA ARG A 121 13.17 -1.86 3.27
C ARG A 121 12.76 -2.60 4.55
N VAL A 122 12.10 -3.75 4.41
CA VAL A 122 11.77 -4.61 5.57
C VAL A 122 13.05 -5.11 6.23
N GLN A 123 14.03 -5.59 5.46
CA GLN A 123 15.30 -6.06 6.03
C GLN A 123 16.03 -4.94 6.78
N LEU A 124 16.17 -3.76 6.15
CA LEU A 124 16.77 -2.58 6.80
C LEU A 124 16.05 -2.20 8.09
N TYR A 125 14.72 -2.29 8.08
CA TYR A 125 13.92 -2.05 9.27
C TYR A 125 14.21 -3.06 10.39
N LEU A 126 14.25 -4.36 10.06
CA LEU A 126 14.54 -5.43 11.02
C LEU A 126 15.97 -5.30 11.57
N ASP A 127 16.96 -5.03 10.72
CA ASP A 127 18.36 -4.87 11.10
C ASP A 127 18.54 -3.68 12.07
N SER A 128 17.77 -2.60 11.90
CA SER A 128 17.82 -1.43 12.80
C SER A 128 17.28 -1.68 14.22
N ARG A 129 16.64 -2.82 14.44
CA ARG A 129 16.10 -3.23 15.75
C ARG A 129 17.05 -4.12 16.55
N THR A 130 18.07 -4.66 15.90
CA THR A 130 19.14 -5.48 16.49
C THR A 130 20.28 -4.62 16.99
#